data_AF-A0AAV6FZ80-F1
#
_entry.id   AF-A0AAV6FZ80-F1
#
_cell.length_a   1.000
_cell.length_b   1.000
_cell.length_c   1.000
_cell.angle_alpha   90.00
_cell.angle_beta   90.00
_cell.angle_gamma   90.00
#
_symmetry.space_group_name_H-M   'P 1'
#
loop_
_entity.id
_entity.type
_entity.pdbx_description
1 polymer ?
#
loop_
_entity_poly.entity_id
_entity_poly.type
_entity_poly.pdbx_seq_one_letter_code
_entity_poly.pdbx_strand_id
1 'polypeptide(L)'
;MMKSDIAVAKGSDTERVPCPRDVFELESTLEKLEQELREINSNQDTLKHNFTELMEMKYLLQMAEDFFEQAECQLSVSELPSEDSITLTTSSRMARRTSSIASHTGPLKLGFVAGVIRHERFLSFEKILWRLFHGNFVLRHAEIQIQEEENNTILKKTEEYRQNVLTAAAGHIQDWSTKVRKMKAVYYTLNLCNIDITQKLIVAEIWCPVSDLASVQAALMKGSEQSGCSVNPVLNRIPTSHTPPTFNRTNAFTAAFQSIIDAYGVADYQEINPAPYTIVTFPFLFAIMFGDCGHGLVMSLLAVWVIYQEEHFRHLKNELIDVLVGGRYILLLMGLFSIYTGLIYNDCFSKSFNIFGSSWSVRPMFYPHGPWTNDTLHGNAHLQLDPAVPGVFSGSPYPFGIDPVSEGEAL
;
A
#
# COMPACT_ATOMS: atom_id res chain seq x y z
N MET A 1 -4.85 4.96 5.71
CA MET A 1 -4.65 4.66 7.14
C MET A 1 -5.60 3.55 7.53
N MET A 2 -5.09 2.38 7.89
CA MET A 2 -5.88 1.36 8.58
C MET A 2 -6.34 1.97 9.92
N LYS A 3 -7.66 2.05 10.13
CA LYS A 3 -8.23 2.59 11.38
C LYS A 3 -8.37 1.51 12.46
N SER A 4 -8.32 0.24 12.07
CA SER A 4 -8.32 -0.93 12.94
C SER A 4 -7.59 -2.07 12.23
N ASP A 5 -6.66 -2.74 12.91
CA ASP A 5 -5.85 -3.86 12.39
C ASP A 5 -6.67 -5.15 12.26
N ILE A 6 -7.77 -5.09 11.48
CA ILE A 6 -8.63 -6.24 11.19
C ILE A 6 -8.32 -6.71 9.79
N ALA A 7 -7.83 -7.94 9.66
CA ALA A 7 -7.60 -8.57 8.38
C ALA A 7 -8.95 -8.88 7.70
N VAL A 8 -9.16 -8.30 6.53
CA VAL A 8 -10.35 -8.57 5.71
C VAL A 8 -10.09 -9.83 4.89
N ALA A 9 -11.01 -10.81 4.98
CA ALA A 9 -10.94 -12.03 4.19
C ALA A 9 -11.05 -11.72 2.69
N LYS A 10 -10.29 -12.44 1.84
CA LYS A 10 -10.41 -12.33 0.38
C LYS A 10 -11.72 -13.00 -0.04
N GLY A 11 -12.66 -12.21 -0.58
CA GLY A 11 -13.91 -12.71 -1.14
C GLY A 11 -13.67 -13.55 -2.39
N SER A 12 -14.58 -14.49 -2.66
CA SER A 12 -14.57 -15.27 -3.91
C SER A 12 -15.25 -14.47 -5.03
N ASP A 13 -14.55 -14.18 -6.12
CA ASP A 13 -15.08 -13.42 -7.27
C ASP A 13 -16.25 -14.11 -8.00
N THR A 14 -16.53 -15.37 -7.67
CA THR A 14 -17.48 -16.28 -8.34
C THR A 14 -18.94 -16.11 -7.91
N GLU A 15 -19.30 -15.08 -7.14
CA GLU A 15 -20.68 -14.87 -6.73
C GLU A 15 -21.54 -14.29 -7.87
N ARG A 16 -22.78 -14.79 -8.01
CA ARG A 16 -23.76 -14.33 -9.01
C ARG A 16 -24.13 -12.86 -8.78
N VAL A 17 -24.53 -12.18 -9.85
CA VAL A 17 -25.08 -10.81 -9.75
C VAL A 17 -26.35 -10.88 -8.90
N PRO A 18 -26.48 -10.05 -7.84
CA PRO A 18 -27.64 -10.06 -6.96
C PRO A 18 -28.89 -9.59 -7.71
N CYS A 19 -30.07 -10.07 -7.30
CA CYS A 19 -31.32 -9.52 -7.82
C CYS A 19 -31.54 -8.11 -7.24
N PRO A 20 -32.30 -7.22 -7.91
CA PRO A 20 -32.59 -5.88 -7.39
C PRO A 20 -33.20 -5.90 -5.97
N ARG A 21 -34.01 -6.92 -5.65
CA ARG A 21 -34.58 -7.12 -4.32
C ARG A 21 -33.50 -7.32 -3.25
N ASP A 22 -32.52 -8.15 -3.52
CA ASP A 22 -31.42 -8.45 -2.60
C ASP A 22 -30.56 -7.20 -2.33
N VAL A 23 -30.53 -6.26 -3.27
CA VAL A 23 -29.81 -4.98 -3.13
C VAL A 23 -30.51 -4.06 -2.13
N PHE A 24 -31.84 -3.99 -2.13
CA PHE A 24 -32.57 -3.23 -1.12
C PHE A 24 -32.40 -3.81 0.29
N GLU A 25 -32.41 -5.14 0.39
CA GLU A 25 -32.12 -5.82 1.66
C GLU A 25 -30.68 -5.50 2.12
N LEU A 26 -29.72 -5.54 1.18
CA LEU A 26 -28.33 -5.18 1.45
C LEU A 26 -28.19 -3.72 1.91
N GLU A 27 -28.85 -2.78 1.24
CA GLU A 27 -28.86 -1.35 1.61
C GLU A 27 -29.37 -1.17 3.04
N SER A 28 -30.51 -1.76 3.38
CA SER A 28 -31.06 -1.70 4.74
C SER A 28 -30.11 -2.28 5.79
N THR A 29 -29.43 -3.39 5.49
CA THR A 29 -28.44 -3.97 6.41
C THR A 29 -27.21 -3.09 6.59
N LEU A 30 -26.72 -2.46 5.52
CA LEU A 30 -25.57 -1.57 5.54
C LEU A 30 -25.88 -0.27 6.29
N GLU A 31 -27.05 0.33 6.05
CA GLU A 31 -27.51 1.51 6.79
C GLU A 31 -27.61 1.24 8.28
N LYS A 32 -28.20 0.10 8.67
CA LYS A 32 -28.31 -0.30 10.08
C LYS A 32 -26.92 -0.46 10.72
N LEU A 33 -25.99 -1.09 10.02
CA LEU A 33 -24.63 -1.32 10.50
C LEU A 33 -23.83 -0.01 10.60
N GLU A 34 -24.00 0.90 9.64
CA GLU A 34 -23.41 2.24 9.69
C GLU A 34 -23.94 3.03 10.89
N GLN A 35 -25.27 3.04 11.09
CA GLN A 35 -25.88 3.73 12.21
C GLN A 35 -25.38 3.18 13.55
N GLU A 36 -25.35 1.85 13.71
CA GLU A 36 -24.84 1.20 14.92
C GLU A 36 -23.37 1.58 15.20
N LEU A 37 -22.50 1.50 14.20
CA LEU A 37 -21.09 1.89 14.35
C LEU A 37 -20.91 3.38 14.65
N ARG A 38 -21.74 4.24 14.06
CA ARG A 38 -21.70 5.68 14.29
C ARG A 38 -22.12 6.02 15.72
N GLU A 39 -23.17 5.39 16.22
CA GLU A 39 -23.63 5.52 17.60
C GLU A 39 -22.57 5.02 18.59
N ILE A 40 -21.98 3.84 18.35
CA ILE A 40 -20.91 3.30 19.19
C ILE A 40 -19.71 4.26 19.25
N ASN A 41 -19.25 4.77 18.10
CA ASN A 41 -18.12 5.70 18.07
C ASN A 41 -18.44 7.01 18.81
N SER A 42 -19.62 7.59 18.59
CA SER A 42 -20.05 8.81 19.29
C SER A 42 -20.14 8.58 20.81
N ASN A 43 -20.68 7.44 21.24
CA ASN A 43 -20.79 7.08 22.65
C ASN A 43 -19.42 6.80 23.27
N GLN A 44 -18.49 6.20 22.52
CA GLN A 44 -17.14 5.94 22.99
C GLN A 44 -16.36 7.25 23.18
N ASP A 45 -16.50 8.22 22.27
CA ASP A 45 -15.84 9.52 22.37
C ASP A 45 -16.38 10.33 23.55
N THR A 46 -17.70 10.38 23.75
CA THR A 46 -18.30 11.06 24.91
C THR A 46 -17.93 10.38 26.23
N LEU A 47 -17.90 9.05 26.27
CA LEU A 47 -17.50 8.29 27.46
C LEU A 47 -16.03 8.54 27.79
N LYS A 48 -15.14 8.55 26.79
CA LYS A 48 -13.71 8.89 26.97
C LYS A 48 -13.55 10.31 27.52
N HIS A 49 -14.27 11.28 26.95
CA HIS A 49 -14.22 12.67 27.40
C HIS A 49 -14.68 12.82 28.86
N ASN A 50 -15.86 12.29 29.18
CA ASN A 50 -16.41 12.31 30.54
C ASN A 50 -15.47 11.61 31.53
N PHE A 51 -14.85 10.51 31.11
CA PHE A 51 -13.87 9.79 31.93
C PHE A 51 -12.64 10.65 32.21
N THR A 52 -12.07 11.32 31.20
CA THR A 52 -10.94 12.23 31.38
C THR A 52 -11.30 13.37 32.34
N GLU A 53 -12.46 14.00 32.19
CA GLU A 53 -12.92 15.08 33.09
C GLU A 53 -13.10 14.60 34.53
N LEU A 54 -13.73 13.45 34.73
CA LEU A 54 -13.94 12.88 36.07
C LEU A 54 -12.62 12.47 36.73
N MET A 55 -11.68 11.93 35.95
CA MET A 55 -10.35 11.58 36.45
C MET A 55 -9.59 12.83 36.86
N GLU A 56 -9.58 13.88 36.03
CA GLU A 56 -8.98 15.17 36.36
C GLU A 56 -9.57 15.74 37.65
N MET A 57 -10.90 15.70 37.82
CA MET A 57 -11.58 16.17 39.03
C MET A 57 -11.24 15.31 40.26
N LYS A 58 -11.23 13.99 40.13
CA LYS A 58 -10.89 13.06 41.23
C LYS A 58 -9.49 13.35 41.77
N TYR A 59 -8.51 13.47 40.88
CA TYR A 59 -7.12 13.77 41.28
C TYR A 59 -6.99 15.17 41.89
N LEU A 60 -7.71 16.15 41.36
CA LEU A 60 -7.72 17.50 41.92
C LEU A 60 -8.28 17.50 43.35
N LEU A 61 -9.35 16.75 43.61
CA LEU A 61 -9.93 16.62 44.95
C LEU A 61 -8.97 15.94 45.94
N GLN A 62 -8.35 14.83 45.53
CA GLN A 62 -7.38 14.12 46.38
C GLN A 62 -6.18 15.01 46.72
N MET A 63 -5.65 15.75 45.74
CA MET A 63 -4.57 16.71 45.99
C MET A 63 -5.00 17.89 46.87
N ALA A 64 -6.26 18.33 46.76
CA ALA A 64 -6.79 19.39 47.61
C ALA A 64 -6.96 18.90 49.06
N GLU A 65 -7.42 17.67 49.27
CA GLU A 65 -7.51 17.04 50.59
C GLU A 65 -6.14 16.92 51.26
N ASP A 66 -5.13 16.39 50.54
CA ASP A 66 -3.74 16.34 51.01
C ASP A 66 -3.20 17.73 51.38
N PHE A 67 -3.58 18.75 50.61
CA PHE A 67 -3.20 20.14 50.90
C PHE A 67 -3.82 20.67 52.19
N PHE A 68 -5.11 20.41 52.43
CA PHE A 68 -5.79 20.86 53.65
C PHE A 68 -5.24 20.14 54.89
N GLU A 69 -5.00 18.83 54.82
CA GLU A 69 -4.38 18.09 55.93
C GLU A 69 -2.98 18.63 56.27
N GLN A 70 -2.14 18.90 55.26
CA GLN A 70 -0.81 19.49 55.48
C GLN A 70 -0.87 20.90 56.08
N ALA A 71 -1.84 21.72 55.66
CA ALA A 71 -2.03 23.06 56.19
C ALA A 71 -2.50 23.05 57.66
N GLU A 72 -3.39 22.12 58.01
CA GLU A 72 -3.82 21.89 59.40
C GLU A 72 -2.66 21.43 60.29
N CYS A 73 -1.82 20.51 59.81
CA CYS A 73 -0.61 20.09 60.54
C CYS A 73 0.41 21.22 60.76
N GLN A 74 0.52 22.19 59.84
CA GLN A 74 1.41 23.35 60.00
C GLN A 74 0.86 24.38 60.99
N LEU A 75 -0.47 24.52 61.07
CA LEU A 75 -1.14 25.38 62.05
C LEU A 75 -1.10 24.79 63.47
N SER A 76 -1.14 23.46 63.63
CA SER A 76 -1.06 22.80 64.95
C SER A 76 0.33 22.87 65.61
N VAL A 77 1.37 23.31 64.91
CA VAL A 77 2.76 23.36 65.44
C VAL A 77 3.15 24.76 65.97
N SER A 78 2.29 25.78 65.82
CA SER A 78 2.64 27.18 66.17
C SER A 78 2.07 27.71 67.50
N GLU A 79 1.36 26.90 68.30
CA GLU A 79 0.96 27.28 69.67
C GLU A 79 1.50 26.31 70.71
N LEU A 80 2.62 26.66 71.35
CA LEU A 80 3.04 26.38 72.74
C LEU A 80 4.38 27.11 72.96
N PRO A 81 4.66 27.71 74.15
CA PRO A 81 4.32 27.12 75.44
C PRO A 81 3.82 28.11 76.52
N SER A 82 2.94 27.65 77.40
CA SER A 82 3.03 28.02 78.82
C SER A 82 2.26 27.00 79.65
N GLU A 83 2.99 26.33 80.53
CA GLU A 83 2.43 25.57 81.64
C GLU A 83 1.59 26.51 82.52
N ASP A 84 0.36 26.13 82.82
CA ASP A 84 -0.09 26.04 84.21
C ASP A 84 -1.46 25.37 84.30
N SER A 85 -1.59 24.58 85.34
CA SER A 85 -2.61 23.57 85.58
C SER A 85 -3.91 24.12 86.22
N ILE A 86 -5.00 23.35 86.04
CA ILE A 86 -6.17 23.17 86.93
C ILE A 86 -7.52 23.84 86.52
N THR A 87 -8.55 22.96 86.48
CA THR A 87 -10.02 23.13 86.72
C THR A 87 -11.03 23.55 85.64
N LEU A 88 -11.92 22.58 85.37
CA LEU A 88 -13.40 22.61 85.44
C LEU A 88 -14.21 23.60 84.57
N THR A 89 -15.00 22.96 83.69
CA THR A 89 -16.46 23.11 83.52
C THR A 89 -17.06 24.30 82.77
N THR A 90 -17.96 23.91 81.86
CA THR A 90 -19.29 24.48 81.57
C THR A 90 -19.40 25.83 80.86
N SER A 91 -19.81 25.71 79.59
CA SER A 91 -21.08 26.23 79.07
C SER A 91 -21.39 27.72 79.25
N SER A 92 -21.47 28.37 78.10
CA SER A 92 -22.60 29.20 77.65
C SER A 92 -22.42 30.72 77.57
N ARG A 93 -22.86 31.20 76.40
CA ARG A 93 -23.65 32.42 76.12
C ARG A 93 -22.96 33.78 75.95
N MET A 94 -22.93 34.16 74.66
CA MET A 94 -23.63 35.31 74.07
C MET A 94 -23.57 36.72 74.74
N ALA A 95 -23.08 37.64 73.91
CA ALA A 95 -23.64 38.98 73.60
C ALA A 95 -23.31 40.19 74.51
N ARG A 96 -22.51 41.13 73.96
CA ARG A 96 -22.77 42.58 73.72
C ARG A 96 -21.42 43.29 73.43
N ARG A 97 -21.23 43.96 72.27
CA ARG A 97 -21.39 45.42 72.02
C ARG A 97 -20.61 46.26 73.06
N THR A 98 -19.62 47.10 72.77
CA THR A 98 -19.37 48.03 71.63
C THR A 98 -17.90 48.52 71.59
N SER A 99 -17.38 48.73 70.36
CA SER A 99 -16.30 49.64 69.89
C SER A 99 -15.33 50.33 70.87
N SER A 100 -14.03 50.07 70.73
CA SER A 100 -13.05 51.03 70.18
C SER A 100 -11.60 50.48 70.14
N ILE A 101 -10.91 50.73 69.02
CA ILE A 101 -9.44 50.87 68.84
C ILE A 101 -8.56 49.60 68.72
N ALA A 102 -8.08 49.41 67.47
CA ALA A 102 -6.81 48.86 66.99
C ALA A 102 -6.33 47.45 67.43
N SER A 103 -6.57 46.46 66.55
CA SER A 103 -5.52 45.52 66.08
C SER A 103 -6.06 44.71 64.88
N HIS A 104 -5.43 44.87 63.71
CA HIS A 104 -5.69 44.06 62.53
C HIS A 104 -4.90 42.75 62.62
N THR A 105 -5.50 41.69 63.13
CA THR A 105 -5.14 40.30 62.80
C THR A 105 -6.36 39.40 63.03
N GLY A 106 -7.40 39.58 62.22
CA GLY A 106 -8.35 38.49 61.97
C GLY A 106 -7.72 37.54 60.95
N PRO A 107 -7.96 36.21 61.01
CA PRO A 107 -7.46 35.30 60.00
C PRO A 107 -7.94 35.76 58.62
N LEU A 108 -6.99 36.11 57.75
CA LEU A 108 -7.27 36.43 56.36
C LEU A 108 -8.01 35.22 55.75
N LYS A 109 -9.26 35.41 55.37
CA LYS A 109 -10.05 34.38 54.69
C LYS A 109 -9.52 34.26 53.26
N LEU A 110 -8.46 33.47 53.06
CA LEU A 110 -7.91 33.20 51.73
C LEU A 110 -8.95 32.40 50.92
N GLY A 111 -9.27 32.90 49.73
CA GLY A 111 -9.93 32.10 48.69
C GLY A 111 -8.88 31.30 47.93
N PHE A 112 -9.18 30.03 47.61
CA PHE A 112 -8.32 29.18 46.80
C PHE A 112 -9.02 28.80 45.50
N VAL A 113 -8.24 28.59 44.45
CA VAL A 113 -8.69 28.07 43.15
C VAL A 113 -7.77 26.93 42.78
N ALA A 114 -8.35 25.76 42.50
CA ALA A 114 -7.64 24.59 42.03
C ALA A 114 -8.08 24.27 40.60
N GLY A 115 -7.16 23.76 39.78
CA GLY A 115 -7.41 23.44 38.37
C GLY A 115 -6.31 22.59 37.76
N VAL A 116 -6.59 22.01 36.60
CA VAL A 116 -5.65 21.17 35.85
C VAL A 116 -5.12 21.95 34.64
N ILE A 117 -3.82 21.85 34.37
CA ILE A 117 -3.17 22.48 33.22
C ILE A 117 -2.22 21.49 32.56
N ARG A 118 -2.17 21.51 31.22
CA ARG A 118 -1.17 20.72 30.47
C ARG A 118 0.25 21.17 30.84
N HIS A 119 1.12 20.19 31.09
CA HIS A 119 2.50 20.42 31.54
C HIS A 119 3.28 21.41 30.66
N GLU A 120 3.14 21.31 29.34
CA GLU A 120 3.82 22.21 28.37
C GLU A 120 3.49 23.70 28.56
N ARG A 121 2.30 24.01 29.08
CA ARG A 121 1.81 25.39 29.26
C ARG A 121 2.02 25.93 30.67
N PHE A 122 2.49 25.09 31.59
CA PHE A 122 2.66 25.44 33.00
C PHE A 122 3.60 26.64 33.18
N LEU A 123 4.77 26.61 32.53
CA LEU A 123 5.76 27.69 32.61
C LEU A 123 5.24 29.04 32.07
N SER A 124 4.38 29.02 31.05
CA SER A 124 3.75 30.24 30.54
C SER A 124 2.71 30.80 31.51
N PHE A 125 1.94 29.91 32.14
CA PHE A 125 0.92 30.28 33.11
C PHE A 125 1.51 30.90 34.38
N GLU A 126 2.57 30.32 34.94
CA GLU A 126 3.27 30.85 36.11
C GLU A 126 3.81 32.28 35.85
N LYS A 127 4.44 32.50 34.70
CA LYS A 127 4.94 33.82 34.31
C LYS A 127 3.83 34.87 34.19
N ILE A 128 2.63 34.47 33.76
CA ILE A 128 1.47 35.37 33.67
C ILE A 128 0.96 35.72 35.08
N LEU A 129 0.83 34.73 35.97
CA LEU A 129 0.44 34.97 37.37
C LEU A 129 1.41 35.92 38.08
N TRP A 130 2.72 35.73 37.87
CA TRP A 130 3.74 36.58 38.47
C TRP A 130 3.63 38.05 38.03
N ARG A 131 3.28 38.27 36.76
CA ARG A 131 3.06 39.62 36.21
C ARG A 131 1.77 40.26 36.71
N LEU A 132 0.69 39.48 36.88
CA LEU A 132 -0.62 40.00 37.27
C LEU A 132 -0.72 40.29 38.78
N PHE A 133 -0.21 39.39 39.61
CA PHE A 133 -0.36 39.46 41.06
C PHE A 133 0.86 40.06 41.78
N HIS A 134 1.89 40.49 41.05
CA HIS A 134 3.10 41.13 41.59
C HIS A 134 3.73 40.36 42.77
N GLY A 135 3.72 39.02 42.70
CA GLY A 135 4.26 38.15 43.75
C GLY A 135 3.33 37.86 44.92
N ASN A 136 2.11 38.42 44.96
CA ASN A 136 1.12 38.17 46.01
C ASN A 136 0.24 36.94 45.71
N PHE A 137 0.85 35.78 45.45
CA PHE A 137 0.15 34.51 45.28
C PHE A 137 1.02 33.34 45.75
N VAL A 138 0.37 32.25 46.18
CA VAL A 138 1.04 30.98 46.50
C VAL A 138 0.58 29.96 45.46
N LEU A 139 1.52 29.42 44.69
CA LEU A 139 1.26 28.38 43.70
C LEU A 139 1.90 27.08 44.19
N ARG A 140 1.11 26.00 44.18
CA ARG A 140 1.59 24.63 44.36
C ARG A 140 1.15 23.81 43.15
N HIS A 141 2.01 22.92 42.68
CA HIS A 141 1.72 22.02 41.57
C HIS A 141 2.15 20.61 41.95
N ALA A 142 1.47 19.62 41.37
CA ALA A 142 1.83 18.21 41.45
C ALA A 142 1.56 17.57 40.09
N GLU A 143 2.35 16.57 39.74
CA GLU A 143 2.15 15.79 38.53
C GLU A 143 1.09 14.71 38.78
N ILE A 144 0.10 14.64 37.90
CA ILE A 144 -0.97 13.63 37.98
C ILE A 144 -0.43 12.31 37.40
N GLN A 145 -0.26 11.29 38.24
CA GLN A 145 0.00 9.93 37.79
C GLN A 145 -1.33 9.19 37.65
N ILE A 146 -1.79 9.01 36.41
CA ILE A 146 -3.06 8.33 36.12
C ILE A 146 -2.88 6.83 36.35
N GLN A 147 -3.65 6.29 37.31
CA GLN A 147 -3.71 4.86 37.62
C GLN A 147 -5.07 4.34 37.10
N GLU A 148 -5.03 3.52 36.04
CA GLU A 148 -6.18 3.23 35.18
C GLU A 148 -7.14 2.13 35.70
N GLU A 149 -7.07 1.72 36.97
CA GLU A 149 -7.45 0.33 37.30
C GLU A 149 -8.97 0.02 37.35
N GLU A 150 -9.84 0.91 37.84
CA GLU A 150 -11.21 0.49 38.22
C GLU A 150 -12.31 0.71 37.16
N ASN A 151 -12.24 1.77 36.34
CA ASN A 151 -13.31 2.11 35.38
C ASN A 151 -13.02 1.71 33.92
N ASN A 152 -11.91 1.02 33.70
CA ASN A 152 -11.55 0.42 32.41
C ASN A 152 -12.53 -0.65 31.93
N THR A 153 -13.40 -1.18 32.80
CA THR A 153 -14.28 -2.31 32.45
C THR A 153 -15.36 -1.94 31.43
N ILE A 154 -15.98 -0.77 31.53
CA ILE A 154 -17.03 -0.32 30.58
C ILE A 154 -16.40 0.07 29.24
N LEU A 155 -15.27 0.78 29.28
CA LEU A 155 -14.50 1.12 28.08
C LEU A 155 -14.05 -0.15 27.35
N LYS A 156 -13.49 -1.14 28.06
CA LYS A 156 -13.11 -2.45 27.51
C LYS A 156 -14.30 -3.18 26.91
N LYS A 157 -15.45 -3.24 27.60
CA LYS A 157 -16.67 -3.87 27.06
C LYS A 157 -17.16 -3.18 25.78
N THR A 158 -17.09 -1.86 25.72
CA THR A 158 -17.49 -1.08 24.53
C THR A 158 -16.52 -1.32 23.38
N GLU A 159 -15.22 -1.38 23.67
CA GLU A 159 -14.14 -1.71 22.72
C GLU A 159 -14.32 -3.11 22.14
N GLU A 160 -14.57 -4.12 23.00
CA GLU A 160 -14.83 -5.51 22.61
C GLU A 160 -16.09 -5.63 21.76
N TYR A 161 -17.19 -4.95 22.15
CA TYR A 161 -18.41 -4.92 21.36
C TYR A 161 -18.16 -4.33 19.96
N ARG A 162 -17.49 -3.18 19.89
CA ARG A 162 -17.09 -2.54 18.62
C ARG A 162 -16.23 -3.48 17.78
N GLN A 163 -15.26 -4.16 18.38
CA GLN A 163 -14.37 -5.09 17.70
C GLN A 163 -15.12 -6.30 17.14
N ASN A 164 -16.10 -6.83 17.88
CA ASN A 164 -16.93 -7.95 17.43
C ASN A 164 -17.79 -7.56 16.23
N VAL A 165 -18.44 -6.39 16.27
CA VAL A 165 -19.24 -5.86 15.14
C VAL A 165 -18.35 -5.64 13.91
N LEU A 166 -17.18 -5.04 14.09
CA LEU A 166 -16.24 -4.83 12.98
C LEU A 166 -15.70 -6.13 12.40
N THR A 167 -15.44 -7.14 13.23
CA THR A 167 -14.95 -8.45 12.76
C THR A 167 -16.04 -9.18 11.98
N ALA A 168 -17.30 -9.12 12.43
CA ALA A 168 -18.43 -9.67 11.71
C ALA A 168 -18.63 -8.97 10.34
N ALA A 169 -18.53 -7.64 10.30
CA ALA A 169 -18.62 -6.87 9.07
C ALA A 169 -17.45 -7.14 8.11
N ALA A 170 -16.23 -7.26 8.63
CA ALA A 170 -15.02 -7.52 7.86
C ALA A 170 -15.06 -8.88 7.13
N GLY A 171 -15.83 -9.85 7.63
CA GLY A 171 -16.04 -11.13 6.96
C GLY A 171 -16.81 -11.01 5.63
N HIS A 172 -17.74 -10.05 5.51
CA HIS A 172 -18.65 -9.95 4.36
C HIS A 172 -18.40 -8.73 3.46
N ILE A 173 -17.54 -7.80 3.88
CA ILE A 173 -17.33 -6.53 3.17
C ILE A 173 -16.87 -6.70 1.72
N GLN A 174 -16.06 -7.73 1.41
CA GLN A 174 -15.62 -7.98 0.04
C GLN A 174 -16.77 -8.44 -0.85
N ASP A 175 -17.61 -9.35 -0.35
CA ASP A 175 -18.77 -9.85 -1.08
C ASP A 175 -19.78 -8.72 -1.32
N TRP A 176 -20.08 -7.91 -0.28
CA TRP A 176 -20.93 -6.72 -0.40
C TRP A 176 -20.37 -5.74 -1.42
N SER A 177 -19.06 -5.46 -1.38
CA SER A 177 -18.43 -4.53 -2.31
C SER A 177 -18.46 -5.05 -3.76
N THR A 178 -18.25 -6.35 -3.96
CA THR A 178 -18.35 -6.98 -5.29
C THR A 178 -19.79 -6.98 -5.81
N LYS A 179 -20.79 -7.27 -4.97
CA LYS A 179 -22.22 -7.16 -5.31
C LYS A 179 -22.60 -5.75 -5.74
N VAL A 180 -22.24 -4.74 -4.95
CA VAL A 180 -22.52 -3.33 -5.25
C VAL A 180 -21.80 -2.86 -6.50
N ARG A 181 -20.51 -3.23 -6.70
CA ARG A 181 -19.78 -2.89 -7.94
C ARG A 181 -20.40 -3.51 -9.18
N LYS A 182 -20.77 -4.81 -9.13
CA LYS A 182 -21.47 -5.50 -10.23
C LYS A 182 -22.80 -4.81 -10.54
N MET A 183 -23.60 -4.50 -9.52
CA MET A 183 -24.88 -3.82 -9.71
C MET A 183 -24.74 -2.41 -10.29
N LYS A 184 -23.79 -1.63 -9.78
CA LYS A 184 -23.47 -0.30 -10.30
C LYS A 184 -23.08 -0.36 -11.78
N ALA A 185 -22.28 -1.36 -12.17
CA ALA A 185 -21.93 -1.56 -13.58
C ALA A 185 -23.15 -1.86 -14.45
N VAL A 186 -24.10 -2.69 -13.97
CA VAL A 186 -25.36 -2.98 -14.68
C VAL A 186 -26.23 -1.74 -14.82
N TYR A 187 -26.43 -0.96 -13.76
CA TYR A 187 -27.21 0.28 -13.88
C TYR A 187 -26.52 1.32 -14.76
N TYR A 188 -25.19 1.38 -14.72
CA TYR A 188 -24.42 2.25 -15.59
C TYR A 188 -24.59 1.88 -17.06
N THR A 189 -24.57 0.58 -17.41
CA THR A 189 -24.81 0.14 -18.79
C THR A 189 -26.28 0.35 -19.21
N LEU A 190 -27.25 0.12 -18.32
CA LEU A 190 -28.66 0.43 -18.59
C LEU A 190 -28.90 1.92 -18.85
N ASN A 191 -28.15 2.80 -18.19
CA ASN A 191 -28.22 4.25 -18.40
C ASN A 191 -27.66 4.69 -19.76
N LEU A 192 -26.87 3.85 -20.44
CA LEU A 192 -26.41 4.11 -21.81
C LEU A 192 -27.43 3.65 -22.87
N CYS A 193 -28.43 2.87 -22.47
CA CYS A 193 -29.46 2.37 -23.39
C CYS A 193 -30.58 3.40 -23.60
N ASN A 194 -31.19 3.36 -24.77
CA ASN A 194 -32.40 4.15 -25.03
C ASN A 194 -33.64 3.40 -24.51
N ILE A 195 -34.53 4.10 -23.83
CA ILE A 195 -35.73 3.53 -23.22
C ILE A 195 -36.94 4.01 -24.02
N ASP A 196 -37.62 3.10 -24.70
CA ASP A 196 -38.90 3.41 -25.34
C ASP A 196 -40.03 3.30 -24.32
N ILE A 197 -40.57 4.46 -23.93
CA ILE A 197 -41.65 4.60 -22.95
C ILE A 197 -42.94 3.94 -23.46
N THR A 198 -43.15 3.88 -24.78
CA THR A 198 -44.40 3.41 -25.37
C THR A 198 -44.53 1.90 -25.32
N GLN A 199 -43.44 1.18 -25.65
CA GLN A 199 -43.41 -0.29 -25.66
C GLN A 199 -42.83 -0.89 -24.38
N LYS A 200 -42.31 -0.05 -23.47
CA LYS A 200 -41.54 -0.48 -22.29
C LYS A 200 -40.38 -1.39 -22.66
N LEU A 201 -39.75 -1.11 -23.81
CA LEU A 201 -38.60 -1.84 -24.33
C LEU A 201 -37.33 -1.00 -24.18
N ILE A 202 -36.22 -1.68 -23.94
CA ILE A 202 -34.89 -1.07 -23.91
C ILE A 202 -34.22 -1.41 -25.23
N VAL A 203 -33.79 -0.38 -25.95
CA VAL A 203 -33.06 -0.49 -27.20
C VAL A 203 -31.61 -0.10 -26.95
N ALA A 204 -30.68 -0.97 -27.33
CA ALA A 204 -29.26 -0.76 -27.17
C ALA A 204 -28.53 -1.07 -28.48
N GLU A 205 -27.67 -0.15 -28.91
CA GLU A 205 -26.74 -0.37 -30.02
C GLU A 205 -25.38 -0.74 -29.45
N ILE A 206 -24.90 -1.95 -29.77
CA ILE A 206 -23.66 -2.50 -29.21
C ILE A 206 -22.73 -3.02 -30.31
N TRP A 207 -21.43 -2.81 -30.11
CA TRP A 207 -20.40 -3.47 -30.89
C TRP A 207 -20.15 -4.87 -30.36
N CYS A 208 -20.28 -5.88 -31.21
CA CYS A 208 -20.05 -7.28 -30.86
C CYS A 208 -19.22 -7.96 -31.95
N PRO A 209 -18.17 -8.74 -31.60
CA PRO A 209 -17.46 -9.57 -32.57
C PRO A 209 -18.41 -10.56 -33.26
N VAL A 210 -18.30 -10.67 -34.58
CA VAL A 210 -19.17 -11.55 -35.39
C VAL A 210 -19.04 -13.02 -34.97
N SER A 211 -17.86 -13.43 -34.50
CA SER A 211 -17.61 -14.79 -34.00
C SER A 211 -18.38 -15.13 -32.73
N ASP A 212 -18.67 -14.14 -31.89
CA ASP A 212 -19.20 -14.34 -30.53
C ASP A 212 -20.71 -14.07 -30.46
N LEU A 213 -21.33 -13.75 -31.61
CA LEU A 213 -22.75 -13.46 -31.74
C LEU A 213 -23.63 -14.60 -31.21
N ALA A 214 -23.27 -15.85 -31.50
CA ALA A 214 -24.01 -17.02 -31.02
C ALA A 214 -23.96 -17.15 -29.48
N SER A 215 -22.81 -16.83 -28.87
CA SER A 215 -22.65 -16.85 -27.41
C SER A 215 -23.50 -15.77 -26.74
N VAL A 216 -23.53 -14.56 -27.32
CA VAL A 216 -24.37 -13.46 -26.84
C VAL A 216 -25.86 -13.81 -26.95
N GLN A 217 -26.30 -14.38 -28.07
CA GLN A 217 -27.68 -14.81 -28.25
C GLN A 217 -28.08 -15.90 -27.23
N ALA A 218 -27.20 -16.88 -26.97
CA ALA A 218 -27.44 -17.91 -25.96
C ALA A 218 -27.52 -17.32 -24.54
N ALA A 219 -26.65 -16.36 -24.21
CA ALA A 219 -26.68 -15.66 -22.92
C ALA A 219 -27.97 -14.84 -22.74
N LEU A 220 -28.44 -14.17 -23.80
CA LEU A 220 -29.70 -13.43 -23.81
C LEU A 220 -30.91 -14.36 -23.61
N MET A 221 -30.95 -15.50 -24.30
CA MET A 221 -32.02 -16.49 -24.13
C MET A 221 -32.05 -17.02 -22.69
N LYS A 222 -30.88 -17.40 -22.14
CA LYS A 222 -30.74 -17.83 -20.75
C LYS A 222 -31.18 -16.76 -19.74
N GLY A 223 -30.86 -15.49 -20.00
CA GLY A 223 -31.30 -14.36 -19.18
C GLY A 223 -32.82 -14.18 -19.22
N SER A 224 -33.42 -14.33 -20.41
CA SER A 224 -34.88 -14.26 -20.56
C SER A 224 -35.59 -15.36 -19.77
N GLU A 225 -35.10 -16.61 -19.87
CA GLU A 225 -35.62 -17.76 -19.11
C GLU A 225 -35.55 -17.53 -17.59
N GLN A 226 -34.44 -16.97 -17.09
CA GLN A 226 -34.27 -16.67 -15.66
C GLN A 226 -35.20 -15.56 -15.19
N SER A 227 -35.48 -14.57 -16.03
CA SER A 227 -36.40 -13.47 -15.72
C SER A 227 -37.88 -13.87 -15.80
N GLY A 228 -38.20 -15.03 -16.37
CA GLY A 228 -39.57 -15.45 -16.65
C GLY A 228 -40.28 -14.57 -17.68
N CYS A 229 -39.53 -13.80 -18.49
CA CYS A 229 -40.10 -12.94 -19.50
C CYS A 229 -40.60 -13.78 -20.69
N SER A 230 -41.85 -13.53 -21.11
CA SER A 230 -42.44 -14.22 -22.27
C SER A 230 -41.90 -13.70 -23.62
N VAL A 231 -41.16 -12.58 -23.63
CA VAL A 231 -40.65 -11.95 -24.85
C VAL A 231 -39.21 -12.41 -25.08
N ASN A 232 -38.96 -12.99 -26.25
CA ASN A 232 -37.61 -13.35 -26.65
C ASN A 232 -36.83 -12.08 -27.02
N PRO A 233 -35.58 -11.92 -26.52
CA PRO A 233 -34.74 -10.81 -26.90
C PRO A 233 -34.42 -10.89 -28.40
N VAL A 234 -34.64 -9.78 -29.11
CA VAL A 234 -34.36 -9.69 -30.55
C VAL A 234 -33.00 -9.05 -30.75
N LEU A 235 -32.09 -9.78 -31.41
CA LEU A 235 -30.79 -9.24 -31.83
C LEU A 235 -30.83 -8.99 -33.34
N ASN A 236 -30.78 -7.72 -33.74
CA ASN A 236 -30.74 -7.33 -35.15
C ASN A 236 -29.36 -6.80 -35.54
N ARG A 237 -28.88 -7.19 -36.72
CA ARG A 237 -27.63 -6.68 -37.28
C ARG A 237 -27.93 -5.43 -38.11
N ILE A 238 -27.47 -4.28 -37.65
CA ILE A 238 -27.66 -3.00 -38.32
C ILE A 238 -26.44 -2.72 -39.22
N PRO A 239 -26.61 -2.48 -40.53
CA PRO A 239 -25.53 -1.97 -41.35
C PRO A 239 -25.27 -0.51 -40.99
N THR A 240 -24.02 -0.18 -40.66
CA THR A 240 -23.62 1.16 -40.24
C THR A 240 -22.38 1.60 -41.02
N SER A 241 -22.26 2.91 -41.27
CA SER A 241 -21.07 3.53 -41.88
C SER A 241 -20.05 3.99 -40.82
N HIS A 242 -20.37 3.86 -39.54
CA HIS A 242 -19.46 4.23 -38.46
C HIS A 242 -18.30 3.23 -38.39
N THR A 243 -17.10 3.74 -38.10
CA THR A 243 -15.89 2.93 -37.93
C THR A 243 -16.02 2.08 -36.67
N PRO A 244 -16.05 0.74 -36.77
CA PRO A 244 -16.12 -0.13 -35.61
C PRO A 244 -14.81 -0.08 -34.79
N PRO A 245 -14.88 -0.36 -33.47
CA PRO A 245 -13.70 -0.46 -32.63
C PRO A 245 -12.84 -1.67 -33.00
N THR A 246 -11.52 -1.55 -32.81
CA THR A 246 -10.59 -2.67 -32.99
C THR A 246 -10.54 -3.55 -31.77
N PHE A 247 -10.50 -4.87 -32.00
CA PHE A 247 -10.45 -5.88 -30.95
C PHE A 247 -9.44 -6.96 -31.33
N ASN A 248 -8.37 -7.03 -30.55
CA ASN A 248 -7.32 -8.03 -30.69
C ASN A 248 -7.49 -9.11 -29.62
N ARG A 249 -7.60 -10.38 -30.04
CA ARG A 249 -7.65 -11.51 -29.10
C ARG A 249 -6.26 -11.76 -28.52
N THR A 250 -6.09 -11.43 -27.25
CA THR A 250 -4.83 -11.62 -26.52
C THR A 250 -4.87 -12.83 -25.60
N ASN A 251 -3.79 -13.59 -25.57
CA ASN A 251 -3.53 -14.62 -24.56
C ASN A 251 -2.65 -14.04 -23.45
N ALA A 252 -2.46 -14.76 -22.34
CA ALA A 252 -1.57 -14.34 -21.25
C ALA A 252 -0.14 -14.01 -21.72
N PHE A 253 0.33 -14.70 -22.77
CA PHE A 253 1.63 -14.45 -23.40
C PHE A 253 1.64 -13.20 -24.29
N THR A 254 0.65 -13.04 -25.17
CA THR A 254 0.63 -11.95 -26.17
C THR A 254 0.12 -10.63 -25.61
N ALA A 255 -0.57 -10.64 -24.46
CA ALA A 255 -1.11 -9.44 -23.83
C ALA A 255 -0.03 -8.38 -23.54
N ALA A 256 1.13 -8.80 -23.05
CA ALA A 256 2.23 -7.89 -22.74
C ALA A 256 2.75 -7.16 -24.00
N PHE A 257 2.95 -7.92 -25.09
CA PHE A 257 3.40 -7.37 -26.37
C PHE A 257 2.34 -6.45 -27.00
N GLN A 258 1.06 -6.82 -26.88
CA GLN A 258 -0.05 -5.99 -27.35
C GLN A 258 -0.11 -4.66 -26.60
N SER A 259 0.01 -4.68 -25.26
CA SER A 259 0.00 -3.45 -24.46
C SER A 259 1.13 -2.47 -24.84
N ILE A 260 2.31 -2.98 -25.23
CA ILE A 260 3.43 -2.13 -25.70
C ILE A 260 3.09 -1.46 -27.04
N ILE A 261 2.43 -2.19 -27.93
CA ILE A 261 2.04 -1.67 -29.25
C ILE A 261 0.89 -0.68 -29.10
N ASP A 262 -0.12 -1.01 -28.30
CA ASP A 262 -1.25 -0.14 -28.02
C ASP A 262 -0.83 1.16 -27.32
N ALA A 263 0.29 1.14 -26.58
CA ALA A 263 0.88 2.34 -25.99
C ALA A 263 1.45 3.32 -27.03
N TYR A 264 1.86 2.83 -28.21
CA TYR A 264 2.24 3.69 -29.33
C TYR A 264 1.00 4.24 -30.05
N GLY A 265 -0.01 3.39 -30.23
CA GLY A 265 -1.29 3.76 -30.80
C GLY A 265 -2.17 2.55 -31.06
N VAL A 266 -3.48 2.74 -31.02
CA VAL A 266 -4.44 1.70 -31.37
C VAL A 266 -4.55 1.63 -32.89
N ALA A 267 -4.40 0.43 -33.45
CA ALA A 267 -4.50 0.18 -34.89
C ALA A 267 -5.91 0.47 -35.44
N ASP A 268 -5.98 0.81 -36.73
CA ASP A 268 -7.24 1.03 -37.43
C ASP A 268 -8.00 -0.29 -37.71
N TYR A 269 -9.30 -0.17 -37.99
CA TYR A 269 -10.13 -1.34 -38.24
C TYR A 269 -9.66 -2.14 -39.45
N GLN A 270 -9.43 -3.44 -39.23
CA GLN A 270 -8.87 -4.38 -40.22
C GLN A 270 -7.46 -4.07 -40.70
N GLU A 271 -6.69 -3.28 -39.93
CA GLU A 271 -5.26 -3.14 -40.14
C GLU A 271 -4.48 -4.39 -39.68
N ILE A 272 -3.31 -4.61 -40.28
CA ILE A 272 -2.41 -5.71 -39.89
C ILE A 272 -1.81 -5.37 -38.53
N ASN A 273 -2.13 -6.18 -37.52
CA ASN A 273 -1.53 -6.04 -36.19
C ASN A 273 -0.03 -6.39 -36.24
N PRO A 274 0.89 -5.48 -35.84
CA PRO A 274 2.33 -5.77 -35.82
C PRO A 274 2.74 -6.73 -34.68
N ALA A 275 1.88 -6.99 -33.68
CA ALA A 275 2.20 -7.77 -32.49
C ALA A 275 2.85 -9.14 -32.75
N PRO A 276 2.37 -9.97 -33.70
CA PRO A 276 2.99 -11.25 -33.98
C PRO A 276 4.46 -11.13 -34.40
N TYR A 277 4.83 -10.07 -35.13
CA TYR A 277 6.20 -9.82 -35.56
C TYR A 277 7.04 -9.30 -34.39
N THR A 278 6.48 -8.36 -33.61
CA THR A 278 7.15 -7.75 -32.45
C THR A 278 7.51 -8.78 -31.38
N ILE A 279 6.75 -9.86 -31.22
CA ILE A 279 7.07 -10.95 -30.27
C ILE A 279 8.50 -11.48 -30.47
N VAL A 280 8.99 -11.57 -31.71
CA VAL A 280 10.33 -12.08 -32.02
C VAL A 280 11.31 -10.95 -32.27
N THR A 281 10.94 -9.95 -33.08
CA THR A 281 11.87 -8.90 -33.51
C THR A 281 12.29 -7.98 -32.38
N PHE A 282 11.38 -7.64 -31.44
CA PHE A 282 11.71 -6.74 -30.34
C PHE A 282 12.73 -7.36 -29.36
N PRO A 283 12.52 -8.56 -28.81
CA PRO A 283 13.52 -9.22 -27.98
C PRO A 283 14.83 -9.52 -28.70
N PHE A 284 14.78 -9.82 -30.01
CA PHE A 284 15.98 -10.08 -30.81
C PHE A 284 16.83 -8.81 -31.02
N LEU A 285 16.21 -7.68 -31.34
CA LEU A 285 16.92 -6.39 -31.47
C LEU A 285 17.53 -5.96 -30.13
N PHE A 286 16.81 -6.19 -29.02
CA PHE A 286 17.36 -5.97 -27.69
C PHE A 286 18.60 -6.84 -27.44
N ALA A 287 18.55 -8.12 -27.80
CA ALA A 287 19.64 -9.05 -27.61
C ALA A 287 20.91 -8.68 -28.40
N ILE A 288 20.79 -8.07 -29.58
CA ILE A 288 21.95 -7.55 -30.33
C ILE A 288 22.63 -6.41 -29.58
N MET A 289 21.84 -5.53 -28.95
CA MET A 289 22.36 -4.37 -28.22
C MET A 289 22.92 -4.74 -26.83
N PHE A 290 22.34 -5.72 -26.16
CA PHE A 290 22.72 -6.13 -24.80
C PHE A 290 23.70 -7.32 -24.76
N GLY A 291 23.94 -7.98 -25.89
CA GLY A 291 24.48 -9.34 -26.03
C GLY A 291 25.65 -9.75 -25.14
N ASP A 292 25.34 -10.15 -23.91
CA ASP A 292 26.22 -10.81 -22.96
C ASP A 292 25.55 -12.09 -22.47
N CYS A 293 26.27 -13.21 -22.55
CA CYS A 293 25.77 -14.51 -22.12
C CYS A 293 25.52 -14.56 -20.60
N GLY A 294 26.38 -13.97 -19.80
CA GLY A 294 26.31 -13.95 -18.34
C GLY A 294 25.14 -13.11 -17.85
N HIS A 295 25.04 -11.87 -18.32
CA HIS A 295 23.91 -11.00 -17.97
C HIS A 295 22.58 -11.53 -18.51
N GLY A 296 22.56 -12.08 -19.73
CA GLY A 296 21.38 -12.74 -20.30
C GLY A 296 20.88 -13.93 -19.47
N LEU A 297 21.80 -14.71 -18.89
CA LEU A 297 21.48 -15.81 -17.98
C LEU A 297 20.86 -15.33 -16.66
N VAL A 298 21.42 -14.27 -16.06
CA VAL A 298 20.84 -13.66 -14.85
C VAL A 298 19.44 -13.12 -15.12
N MET A 299 19.23 -12.42 -16.24
CA MET A 299 17.91 -11.92 -16.63
C MET A 299 16.92 -13.06 -16.86
N SER A 300 17.32 -14.14 -17.55
CA SER A 300 16.47 -15.30 -17.80
C SER A 300 16.06 -15.99 -16.50
N LEU A 301 16.98 -16.16 -15.55
CA LEU A 301 16.68 -16.74 -14.24
C LEU A 301 15.70 -15.87 -13.43
N LEU A 302 15.87 -14.54 -13.47
CA LEU A 302 14.94 -13.61 -12.84
C LEU A 302 13.55 -13.71 -13.49
N ALA A 303 13.46 -13.80 -14.81
CA ALA A 303 12.19 -13.97 -15.52
C ALA A 303 11.47 -15.26 -15.10
N VAL A 304 12.20 -16.38 -15.06
CA VAL A 304 11.64 -17.67 -14.62
C VAL A 304 11.18 -17.61 -13.17
N TRP A 305 11.95 -16.94 -12.30
CA TRP A 305 11.56 -16.76 -10.90
C TRP A 305 10.27 -15.94 -10.75
N VAL A 306 10.11 -14.86 -11.51
CA VAL A 306 8.87 -14.06 -11.53
C VAL A 306 7.68 -14.87 -12.06
N ILE A 307 7.88 -15.69 -13.10
CA ILE A 307 6.83 -16.57 -13.64
C ILE A 307 6.40 -17.62 -12.60
N TYR A 308 7.35 -18.19 -11.86
CA TYR A 308 7.05 -19.19 -10.82
C TYR A 308 6.27 -18.59 -9.64
N GLN A 309 6.55 -17.34 -9.25
CA GLN A 309 5.90 -16.67 -8.12
C GLN A 309 4.75 -15.71 -8.51
N GLU A 310 4.11 -15.91 -9.66
CA GLU A 310 3.08 -15.01 -10.19
C GLU A 310 1.98 -14.67 -9.16
N GLU A 311 1.49 -15.67 -8.42
CA GLU A 311 0.41 -15.47 -7.43
C GLU A 311 0.83 -14.63 -6.23
N HIS A 312 2.08 -14.79 -5.77
CA HIS A 312 2.60 -14.02 -4.64
C HIS A 312 2.80 -12.55 -5.01
N PHE A 313 3.40 -12.29 -6.18
CA PHE A 313 3.65 -10.93 -6.66
C PHE A 313 2.37 -10.18 -7.01
N ARG A 314 1.33 -10.85 -7.51
CA ARG A 314 0.03 -10.22 -7.76
C ARG A 314 -0.63 -9.67 -6.49
N HIS A 315 -0.26 -10.15 -5.30
CA HIS A 315 -0.75 -9.61 -4.04
C HIS A 315 0.01 -8.37 -3.56
N LEU A 316 1.25 -8.20 -4.00
CA LEU A 316 2.08 -7.04 -3.70
C LEU A 316 1.75 -5.92 -4.69
N LYS A 317 0.81 -5.05 -4.33
CA LYS A 317 0.37 -3.91 -5.14
C LYS A 317 1.43 -2.79 -5.16
N ASN A 318 2.52 -3.04 -5.86
CA ASN A 318 3.55 -2.04 -6.14
C ASN A 318 3.60 -1.80 -7.64
N GLU A 319 3.60 -0.54 -8.07
CA GLU A 319 3.59 -0.18 -9.49
C GLU A 319 4.74 -0.82 -10.29
N LEU A 320 5.94 -0.87 -9.70
CA LEU A 320 7.11 -1.51 -10.32
C LEU A 320 6.94 -3.03 -10.47
N ILE A 321 6.32 -3.68 -9.48
CA ILE A 321 6.08 -5.12 -9.51
C ILE A 321 4.99 -5.44 -10.54
N ASP A 322 3.94 -4.62 -10.63
CA ASP A 322 2.87 -4.80 -11.61
C ASP A 322 3.40 -4.70 -13.05
N VAL A 323 4.30 -3.75 -13.34
CA VAL A 323 4.98 -3.65 -14.64
C VAL A 323 5.85 -4.88 -14.90
N LEU A 324 6.61 -5.35 -13.90
CA LEU A 324 7.49 -6.51 -14.03
C LEU A 324 6.70 -7.81 -14.27
N VAL A 325 5.60 -8.03 -13.54
CA VAL A 325 4.71 -9.19 -13.70
C VAL A 325 3.98 -9.13 -15.04
N GLY A 326 3.56 -7.94 -15.47
CA GLY A 326 2.98 -7.71 -16.79
C GLY A 326 3.94 -8.07 -17.92
N GLY A 327 5.21 -7.68 -17.80
CA GLY A 327 6.27 -7.92 -18.80
C GLY A 327 7.00 -9.26 -18.72
N ARG A 328 6.59 -10.19 -17.86
CA ARG A 328 7.37 -11.41 -17.52
C ARG A 328 7.81 -12.25 -18.73
N TYR A 329 6.95 -12.42 -19.72
CA TYR A 329 7.28 -13.20 -20.94
C TYR A 329 8.22 -12.44 -21.88
N ILE A 330 8.16 -11.12 -21.88
CA ILE A 330 9.06 -10.26 -22.66
C ILE A 330 10.47 -10.38 -22.08
N LEU A 331 10.59 -10.26 -20.76
CA LEU A 331 11.87 -10.38 -20.06
C LEU A 331 12.50 -11.76 -20.26
N LEU A 332 11.68 -12.83 -20.26
CA LEU A 332 12.13 -14.18 -20.56
C LEU A 332 12.72 -14.29 -21.98
N LEU A 333 12.00 -13.79 -22.98
CA LEU A 333 12.48 -13.83 -24.37
C LEU A 333 13.73 -12.97 -24.58
N MET A 334 13.78 -11.78 -23.98
CA MET A 334 14.96 -10.91 -24.03
C MET A 334 16.20 -11.59 -23.43
N GLY A 335 16.04 -12.26 -22.28
CA GLY A 335 17.11 -13.03 -21.66
C GLY A 335 17.59 -14.19 -22.54
N LEU A 336 16.67 -14.99 -23.09
CA LEU A 336 17.01 -16.13 -23.94
C LEU A 336 17.71 -15.72 -25.24
N PHE A 337 17.23 -14.67 -25.91
CA PHE A 337 17.91 -14.16 -27.09
C PHE A 337 19.25 -13.50 -26.75
N SER A 338 19.39 -12.85 -25.59
CA SER A 338 20.67 -12.31 -25.14
C SER A 338 21.71 -13.39 -24.87
N ILE A 339 21.31 -14.56 -24.35
CA ILE A 339 22.21 -15.70 -24.22
C ILE A 339 22.66 -16.16 -25.61
N TYR A 340 21.73 -16.27 -26.56
CA TYR A 340 22.06 -16.66 -27.93
C TYR A 340 23.02 -15.67 -28.61
N THR A 341 22.78 -14.36 -28.53
CA THR A 341 23.67 -13.36 -29.12
C THR A 341 24.99 -13.24 -28.37
N GLY A 342 24.99 -13.34 -27.04
CA GLY A 342 26.22 -13.35 -26.23
C GLY A 342 27.10 -14.56 -26.56
N LEU A 343 26.51 -15.73 -26.83
CA LEU A 343 27.22 -16.90 -27.33
C LEU A 343 27.78 -16.71 -28.75
N ILE A 344 27.09 -15.96 -29.63
CA ILE A 344 27.63 -15.58 -30.95
C ILE A 344 28.80 -14.60 -30.80
N TYR A 345 28.71 -13.64 -29.89
CA TYR A 345 29.81 -12.72 -29.62
C TYR A 345 30.96 -13.38 -28.85
N ASN A 346 30.72 -14.56 -28.27
CA ASN A 346 31.64 -15.26 -27.39
C ASN A 346 32.06 -14.38 -26.20
N ASP A 347 31.08 -13.70 -25.60
CA ASP A 347 31.27 -12.84 -24.42
C ASP A 347 30.33 -13.26 -23.29
N CYS A 348 30.93 -13.54 -22.13
CA CYS A 348 30.26 -13.87 -20.88
C CYS A 348 30.95 -13.14 -19.73
N PHE A 349 30.34 -12.07 -19.20
CA PHE A 349 30.96 -11.20 -18.20
C PHE A 349 32.35 -10.69 -18.61
N SER A 350 32.52 -10.20 -19.84
CA SER A 350 33.80 -9.75 -20.41
C SER A 350 34.87 -10.86 -20.50
N LYS A 351 34.44 -12.11 -20.69
CA LYS A 351 35.31 -13.29 -20.82
C LYS A 351 34.79 -14.19 -21.93
N SER A 352 35.71 -14.62 -22.79
CA SER A 352 35.45 -15.54 -23.88
C SER A 352 35.59 -16.99 -23.47
N PHE A 353 34.83 -17.86 -24.14
CA PHE A 353 34.92 -19.30 -23.99
C PHE A 353 35.72 -19.92 -25.12
N ASN A 354 36.65 -20.80 -24.76
CA ASN A 354 37.38 -21.62 -25.73
C ASN A 354 36.78 -23.02 -25.81
N ILE A 355 35.69 -23.17 -26.57
CA ILE A 355 34.91 -24.42 -26.65
C ILE A 355 35.49 -25.38 -27.70
N PHE A 356 35.90 -24.86 -28.87
CA PHE A 356 36.34 -25.67 -30.01
C PHE A 356 37.86 -25.60 -30.28
N GLY A 357 38.61 -24.86 -29.46
CA GLY A 357 40.01 -24.50 -29.75
C GLY A 357 40.08 -23.24 -30.62
N SER A 358 41.09 -22.40 -30.39
CA SER A 358 41.29 -21.19 -31.21
C SER A 358 41.74 -21.57 -32.62
N SER A 359 41.21 -20.88 -33.63
CA SER A 359 41.65 -21.05 -35.03
C SER A 359 42.98 -20.35 -35.28
N TRP A 360 43.35 -19.45 -34.37
CA TRP A 360 44.65 -18.80 -34.32
C TRP A 360 45.60 -19.54 -33.37
N SER A 361 46.85 -19.72 -33.81
CA SER A 361 47.88 -20.35 -33.00
C SER A 361 49.16 -19.52 -33.01
N VAL A 362 49.72 -19.27 -31.82
CA VAL A 362 50.95 -18.47 -31.66
C VAL A 362 52.21 -19.33 -31.86
N ARG A 363 52.09 -20.66 -31.83
CA ARG A 363 53.24 -21.58 -31.89
C ARG A 363 54.09 -21.44 -33.18
N PRO A 364 53.49 -21.24 -34.36
CA PRO A 364 54.25 -21.08 -35.61
C PRO A 364 55.03 -19.76 -35.70
N MET A 365 54.77 -18.80 -34.82
CA MET A 365 55.59 -17.58 -34.70
C MET A 365 56.95 -17.79 -34.05
N PHE A 366 57.16 -18.91 -33.35
CA PHE A 366 58.42 -19.25 -32.67
C PHE A 366 59.17 -20.42 -33.32
N TYR A 367 58.47 -21.43 -33.85
CA TYR A 367 59.08 -22.65 -34.40
C TYR A 367 58.44 -23.06 -35.74
N PRO A 368 59.18 -23.57 -36.75
CA PRO A 368 60.64 -23.79 -36.80
C PRO A 368 61.44 -22.58 -37.36
N HIS A 369 60.79 -21.65 -38.06
CA HIS A 369 61.42 -20.45 -38.68
C HIS A 369 60.50 -19.23 -38.50
N GLY A 370 60.00 -19.01 -37.28
CA GLY A 370 59.14 -17.88 -36.99
C GLY A 370 59.93 -16.58 -36.77
N PRO A 371 59.33 -15.40 -36.99
CA PRO A 371 60.00 -14.12 -36.85
C PRO A 371 60.23 -13.70 -35.38
N TRP A 372 59.64 -14.40 -34.40
CA TRP A 372 59.74 -14.02 -32.99
C TRP A 372 60.85 -14.80 -32.28
N THR A 373 61.74 -14.05 -31.62
CA THR A 373 62.83 -14.57 -30.77
C THR A 373 62.59 -14.15 -29.32
N ASN A 374 63.27 -14.78 -28.36
CA ASN A 374 63.12 -14.42 -26.94
C ASN A 374 63.45 -12.93 -26.67
N ASP A 375 64.38 -12.35 -27.43
CA ASP A 375 64.75 -10.93 -27.33
C ASP A 375 63.62 -9.99 -27.80
N THR A 376 62.85 -10.38 -28.81
CA THR A 376 61.71 -9.58 -29.30
C THR A 376 60.51 -9.61 -28.34
N LEU A 377 60.37 -10.69 -27.56
CA LEU A 377 59.34 -10.83 -26.53
C LEU A 377 59.63 -9.93 -25.32
N HIS A 378 60.92 -9.77 -24.96
CA HIS A 378 61.33 -8.92 -23.84
C HIS A 378 61.53 -7.44 -24.22
N GLY A 379 61.77 -7.14 -25.50
CA GLY A 379 62.03 -5.79 -25.99
C GLY A 379 60.78 -4.99 -26.39
N ASN A 380 59.67 -5.65 -26.75
CA ASN A 380 58.48 -5.00 -27.29
C ASN A 380 57.26 -5.23 -26.38
N ALA A 381 56.51 -4.16 -26.10
CA ALA A 381 55.29 -4.22 -25.30
C ALA A 381 54.06 -4.72 -26.08
N HIS A 382 54.07 -4.60 -27.42
CA HIS A 382 52.99 -5.07 -28.29
C HIS A 382 53.56 -5.94 -29.42
N LEU A 383 52.90 -7.06 -29.69
CA LEU A 383 53.26 -8.02 -30.73
C LEU A 383 52.06 -8.26 -31.63
N GLN A 384 52.28 -8.32 -32.95
CA GLN A 384 51.23 -8.51 -33.94
C GLN A 384 51.36 -9.87 -34.64
N LEU A 385 50.26 -10.60 -34.70
CA LEU A 385 50.17 -11.86 -35.44
C LEU A 385 50.04 -11.59 -36.94
N ASP A 386 50.92 -12.19 -37.75
CA ASP A 386 50.88 -12.11 -39.22
C ASP A 386 50.05 -13.29 -39.77
N PRO A 387 48.89 -13.02 -40.41
CA PRO A 387 48.06 -14.08 -41.00
C PRO A 387 48.70 -14.79 -42.20
N ALA A 388 49.75 -14.22 -42.80
CA ALA A 388 50.42 -14.81 -43.96
C ALA A 388 51.36 -15.98 -43.59
N VAL A 389 51.74 -16.12 -42.32
CA VAL A 389 52.63 -17.18 -41.85
C VAL A 389 51.86 -18.50 -41.72
N PRO A 390 52.31 -19.59 -42.39
CA PRO A 390 51.59 -20.86 -42.40
C PRO A 390 51.48 -21.45 -41.00
N GLY A 391 50.24 -21.74 -40.58
CA GLY A 391 49.90 -22.30 -39.28
C GLY A 391 49.50 -21.27 -38.21
N VAL A 392 49.77 -19.98 -38.41
CA VAL A 392 49.29 -18.92 -37.50
C VAL A 392 47.77 -18.83 -37.56
N PHE A 393 47.21 -18.89 -38.76
CA PHE A 393 45.79 -19.12 -39.00
C PHE A 393 45.60 -20.54 -39.52
N SER A 394 44.69 -21.31 -38.92
CA SER A 394 44.41 -22.70 -39.31
C SER A 394 43.77 -22.85 -40.69
N GLY A 395 43.29 -21.75 -41.28
CA GLY A 395 42.64 -21.71 -42.60
C GLY A 395 41.13 -21.87 -42.56
N SER A 396 40.54 -22.20 -41.40
CA SER A 396 39.09 -22.31 -41.20
C SER A 396 38.60 -21.30 -40.16
N PRO A 397 37.48 -20.59 -40.37
CA PRO A 397 36.91 -19.72 -39.35
C PRO A 397 36.42 -20.53 -38.14
N TYR A 398 36.33 -19.87 -36.98
CA TYR A 398 35.82 -20.48 -35.76
C TYR A 398 34.39 -21.02 -35.99
N PRO A 399 34.08 -22.27 -35.61
CA PRO A 399 32.82 -22.92 -35.99
C PRO A 399 31.55 -22.24 -35.47
N PHE A 400 31.63 -21.47 -34.38
CA PHE A 400 30.47 -20.87 -33.74
C PHE A 400 30.83 -19.58 -33.00
N GLY A 401 30.42 -18.43 -33.53
CA GLY A 401 30.68 -17.13 -32.93
C GLY A 401 32.05 -16.55 -33.25
N ILE A 402 32.54 -15.66 -32.39
CA ILE A 402 33.85 -14.98 -32.54
C ILE A 402 34.96 -15.82 -31.88
N ASP A 403 36.14 -15.84 -32.51
CA ASP A 403 37.30 -16.57 -31.98
C ASP A 403 37.75 -15.98 -30.64
N PRO A 404 37.95 -16.79 -29.58
CA PRO A 404 38.39 -16.30 -28.26
C PRO A 404 39.73 -15.54 -28.30
N VAL A 405 40.57 -15.72 -29.32
CA VAL A 405 41.84 -14.99 -29.46
C VAL A 405 41.65 -13.48 -29.61
N SER A 406 40.51 -13.03 -30.14
CA SER A 406 40.26 -11.58 -30.31
C SER A 406 40.15 -10.82 -28.99
N GLU A 407 39.84 -11.48 -27.87
CA GLU A 407 39.85 -10.84 -26.54
C GLU A 407 41.29 -10.64 -26.02
N GLY A 408 42.19 -11.56 -26.33
CA GLY A 408 43.58 -11.54 -25.89
C GLY A 408 44.48 -10.55 -26.65
N GLU A 409 44.08 -10.12 -27.85
CA GLU A 409 44.84 -9.14 -28.65
C GLU A 409 44.67 -7.68 -28.17
N ALA A 410 43.76 -7.42 -27.24
CA ALA A 410 43.43 -6.07 -26.75
C ALA A 410 44.08 -5.68 -25.40
N LEU A 411 44.87 -6.58 -24.78
CA LEU A 411 45.67 -6.35 -23.57
C LEU A 411 47.15 -6.50 -23.88
#